data_AF-A0A425W3W5-F1
#
_entry.id   AF-A0A425W3W5-F1
#
_cell.length_a   1.000
_cell.length_b   1.000
_cell.length_c   1.000
_cell.angle_alpha   90.00
_cell.angle_beta   90.00
_cell.angle_gamma   90.00
#
_symmetry.space_group_name_H-M   'P 1'
#
loop_
_entity.id
_entity.type
_entity.pdbx_description
1 polymer ?
#
loop_
_entity_poly.entity_id
_entity_poly.type
_entity_poly.pdbx_seq_one_letter_code
_entity_poly.pdbx_strand_id
1 'polypeptide(L)'
;MFIKTRQKRIFIAAFAVVVVLLLLIESMIQIRSNRLQSKEAADLLIDQAGKIIANNKKEEKALTETLKETYITRAESVAYILDHRNGAATLADLKEIASLQKVDEIHIFDVSGTIVAGTEPKYYGLNFDSGEQMRYFKKMLTDKSLKMCQDVTPNTAEGKPMMYAICWNDTGTNMIQVGIEPVRLLNELRANEISEVVANMTSYEGTMMIVTTKKGKILGATDSALKGKTISAVGIDAAKAKVMGGSYVTKVNGTLAYCTMKTKSGYRIVVAQDWSNANKDVPQTLLIIASYLAFAGICMLLLLRRMAQRVAEEHREATTDAMTGFLNRRAYAEVEAAQTEDADPNLMYVYADINGLKATNDTLGHNAGDELITAAARCMAASFGDFGRLYRVGGDEFIAVIAVPTEQRGTVMADFAARVGAWRGSLVPSLSVSYGSASRHEFPDAAIGELQHIAETRMYQMKRQYYEESGEDRRKN
;
A
#
# COMPACT_ATOMS: atom_id res chain seq x y z
N MET A 1 18.92 -24.09 -26.28
CA MET A 1 19.88 -23.08 -25.78
C MET A 1 19.70 -22.91 -24.27
N PHE A 2 20.54 -23.56 -23.45
CA PHE A 2 20.46 -23.55 -21.99
C PHE A 2 21.23 -22.34 -21.43
N ILE A 3 20.52 -21.40 -20.79
CA ILE A 3 21.14 -20.35 -19.96
C ILE A 3 21.97 -21.04 -18.87
N LYS A 4 23.29 -20.80 -18.83
CA LYS A 4 24.23 -21.37 -17.85
C LYS A 4 23.70 -21.13 -16.42
N THR A 5 23.87 -22.10 -15.52
CA THR A 5 23.35 -22.09 -14.14
C THR A 5 23.68 -20.80 -13.36
N ARG A 6 24.83 -20.18 -13.66
CA ARG A 6 25.26 -18.89 -13.12
C ARG A 6 24.38 -17.72 -13.57
N GLN A 7 23.98 -17.66 -14.84
CA GLN A 7 23.10 -16.62 -15.38
C GLN A 7 21.68 -16.72 -14.81
N LYS A 8 21.16 -17.93 -14.57
CA LYS A 8 19.87 -18.11 -13.88
C LYS A 8 19.87 -17.55 -12.46
N ARG A 9 20.95 -17.79 -11.70
CA ARG A 9 21.09 -17.25 -10.33
C ARG A 9 21.14 -15.72 -10.33
N ILE A 10 21.86 -15.11 -11.27
CA ILE A 10 21.94 -13.66 -11.42
C ILE A 10 20.56 -13.07 -11.75
N PHE A 11 19.80 -13.69 -12.66
CA PHE A 11 18.46 -13.23 -13.01
C PHE A 11 17.48 -13.29 -11.85
N ILE A 12 17.47 -14.41 -11.10
CA ILE A 12 16.62 -14.57 -9.92
C ILE A 12 16.96 -13.53 -8.85
N ALA A 13 18.26 -13.29 -8.61
CA ALA A 13 18.71 -12.28 -7.67
C ALA A 13 18.28 -10.86 -8.10
N ALA A 14 18.45 -10.52 -9.38
CA ALA A 14 18.03 -9.23 -9.91
C ALA A 14 16.51 -9.02 -9.79
N PHE A 15 15.71 -10.04 -10.10
CA PHE A 15 14.26 -9.97 -9.95
C PHE A 15 13.84 -9.78 -8.48
N ALA A 16 14.46 -10.51 -7.55
CA ALA A 16 14.20 -10.35 -6.12
C ALA A 16 14.52 -8.92 -5.64
N VAL A 17 15.64 -8.35 -6.10
CA VAL A 17 16.01 -6.96 -5.79
C VAL A 17 14.96 -5.97 -6.29
N VAL A 18 14.46 -6.14 -7.52
CA VAL A 18 13.41 -5.27 -8.08
C VAL A 18 12.12 -5.37 -7.26
N VAL A 19 11.69 -6.58 -6.88
CA VAL A 19 10.50 -6.77 -6.03
C VAL A 19 10.66 -6.08 -4.69
N VAL A 20 11.82 -6.23 -4.03
CA VAL A 20 12.10 -5.56 -2.76
C VAL A 20 12.08 -4.04 -2.92
N LEU A 21 12.68 -3.49 -3.98
CA LEU A 21 12.64 -2.05 -4.25
C LEU A 21 11.22 -1.52 -4.46
N LEU A 22 10.39 -2.25 -5.20
CA LEU A 22 8.98 -1.89 -5.42
C LEU A 22 8.20 -1.87 -4.09
N LEU A 23 8.37 -2.91 -3.25
CA LEU A 23 7.73 -2.96 -1.93
C LEU A 23 8.19 -1.83 -1.00
N LEU A 24 9.47 -1.43 -1.06
CA LEU A 24 10.00 -0.30 -0.30
C LEU A 24 9.41 1.03 -0.78
N ILE A 25 9.32 1.24 -2.10
CA ILE A 25 8.72 2.45 -2.69
C ILE A 25 7.24 2.54 -2.27
N GLU A 26 6.50 1.45 -2.38
CA GLU A 26 5.10 1.39 -1.98
C GLU A 26 4.93 1.68 -0.48
N SER A 27 5.77 1.08 0.37
CA SER A 27 5.76 1.37 1.80
C SER A 27 6.00 2.85 2.10
N MET A 28 6.95 3.50 1.40
CA MET A 28 7.18 4.94 1.55
C MET A 28 5.98 5.78 1.11
N ILE A 29 5.33 5.41 0.01
CA ILE A 29 4.11 6.09 -0.48
C ILE A 29 2.99 5.94 0.55
N GLN A 30 2.75 4.73 1.05
CA GLN A 30 1.68 4.46 2.00
C GLN A 30 1.91 5.19 3.33
N ILE A 31 3.13 5.17 3.89
CA ILE A 31 3.47 5.93 5.10
C ILE A 31 3.27 7.43 4.89
N ARG A 32 3.64 7.96 3.71
CA ARG A 32 3.42 9.38 3.38
C ARG A 32 1.94 9.71 3.27
N SER A 33 1.15 8.84 2.65
CA SER A 33 -0.30 8.97 2.53
C SER A 33 -0.96 8.97 3.91
N ASN A 34 -0.64 7.98 4.75
CA ASN A 34 -1.14 7.87 6.11
C ASN A 34 -0.80 9.12 6.93
N ARG A 35 0.42 9.64 6.81
CA ARG A 35 0.81 10.91 7.47
C ARG A 35 -0.05 12.09 7.03
N LEU A 36 -0.44 12.17 5.76
CA LEU A 36 -1.28 13.24 5.25
C LEU A 36 -2.72 13.10 5.79
N GLN A 37 -3.28 11.89 5.77
CA GLN A 37 -4.58 11.58 6.36
C GLN A 37 -4.62 11.89 7.86
N SER A 38 -3.59 11.50 8.61
CA SER A 38 -3.42 11.84 10.03
C SER A 38 -3.44 13.35 10.26
N LYS A 39 -2.81 14.13 9.36
CA LYS A 39 -2.82 15.60 9.44
C LYS A 39 -4.21 16.18 9.19
N GLU A 40 -4.92 15.71 8.17
CA GLU A 40 -6.26 16.18 7.83
C GLU A 40 -7.27 15.86 8.96
N ALA A 41 -7.22 14.64 9.50
CA ALA A 41 -8.03 14.24 10.64
C ALA A 41 -7.72 15.09 11.89
N ALA A 42 -6.44 15.34 12.17
CA ALA A 42 -6.02 16.21 13.26
C ALA A 42 -6.52 17.65 13.08
N ASP A 43 -6.46 18.19 11.87
CA ASP A 43 -6.94 19.53 11.56
C ASP A 43 -8.45 19.67 11.80
N LEU A 44 -9.24 18.67 11.41
CA LEU A 44 -10.68 18.62 11.68
C LEU A 44 -10.97 18.63 13.19
N LEU A 45 -10.28 17.78 13.95
CA LEU A 45 -10.44 17.68 15.40
C LEU A 45 -10.04 18.97 16.12
N ILE A 46 -8.94 19.60 15.69
CA ILE A 46 -8.50 20.89 16.21
C ILE A 46 -9.54 21.99 15.93
N ASP A 47 -10.09 22.02 14.73
CA ASP A 47 -11.10 23.01 14.35
C ASP A 47 -12.41 22.79 15.11
N GLN A 48 -12.83 21.55 15.31
CA GLN A 48 -14.00 21.20 16.13
C GLN A 48 -13.79 21.63 17.60
N ALA A 49 -12.65 21.28 18.20
CA ALA A 49 -12.32 21.69 19.56
C ALA A 49 -12.25 23.22 19.70
N GLY A 50 -11.64 23.90 18.74
CA GLY A 50 -11.57 25.36 18.70
C GLY A 50 -12.94 26.03 18.62
N LYS A 51 -13.88 25.45 17.85
CA LYS A 51 -15.28 25.92 17.74
C LYS A 51 -16.04 25.73 19.05
N ILE A 52 -15.95 24.55 19.67
CA ILE A 52 -16.61 24.27 20.96
C ILE A 52 -16.13 25.26 22.02
N ILE A 53 -14.81 25.42 22.18
CA ILE A 53 -14.24 26.36 23.16
C ILE A 53 -14.70 27.81 22.89
N ALA A 54 -14.77 28.23 21.62
CA ALA A 54 -15.23 29.56 21.26
C ALA A 54 -16.73 29.78 21.54
N ASN A 55 -17.56 28.77 21.24
CA ASN A 55 -19.00 28.81 21.49
C ASN A 55 -19.30 28.82 22.99
N ASN A 56 -18.68 27.93 23.76
CA ASN A 56 -18.87 27.88 25.21
C ASN A 56 -18.55 29.23 25.86
N LYS A 57 -17.46 29.89 25.44
CA LYS A 57 -17.12 31.24 25.91
C LYS A 57 -18.15 32.31 25.51
N LYS A 58 -18.73 32.19 24.33
CA LYS A 58 -19.78 33.11 23.85
C LYS A 58 -21.07 32.91 24.65
N GLU A 59 -21.47 31.66 24.88
CA GLU A 59 -22.65 31.27 25.65
C GLU A 59 -22.52 31.65 27.12
N GLU A 60 -21.34 31.43 27.73
CA GLU A 60 -21.02 31.89 29.09
C GLU A 60 -21.21 33.41 29.22
N LYS A 61 -20.68 34.19 28.28
CA LYS A 61 -20.85 35.65 28.28
C LYS A 61 -22.33 36.04 28.13
N ALA A 62 -23.04 35.42 27.20
CA ALA A 62 -24.47 35.72 26.97
C ALA A 62 -25.33 35.35 28.19
N LEU A 63 -25.06 34.21 28.82
CA LEU A 63 -25.73 33.78 30.05
C LEU A 63 -25.46 34.75 31.20
N THR A 64 -24.20 35.19 31.36
CA THR A 64 -23.81 36.14 32.39
C THR A 64 -24.56 37.47 32.24
N GLU A 65 -24.60 38.05 31.04
CA GLU A 65 -25.35 39.30 30.78
C GLU A 65 -26.86 39.12 31.01
N THR A 66 -27.44 38.00 30.58
CA THR A 66 -28.87 37.69 30.82
C THR A 66 -29.19 37.58 32.33
N LEU A 67 -28.28 36.95 33.10
CA LEU A 67 -28.43 36.84 34.54
C LEU A 67 -28.29 38.21 35.22
N LYS A 68 -27.36 39.06 34.78
CA LYS A 68 -27.22 40.43 35.29
C LYS A 68 -28.51 41.24 35.11
N GLU A 69 -29.10 41.22 33.91
CA GLU A 69 -30.37 41.89 33.65
C GLU A 69 -31.50 41.35 34.56
N THR A 70 -31.62 40.02 34.64
CA THR A 70 -32.63 39.37 35.49
C THR A 70 -32.47 39.76 36.96
N TYR A 71 -31.24 39.86 37.45
CA TYR A 71 -30.95 40.16 38.85
C TYR A 71 -31.19 41.64 39.16
N ILE A 72 -30.92 42.55 38.21
CA ILE A 72 -31.32 43.95 38.32
C ILE A 72 -32.84 44.07 38.42
N THR A 73 -33.60 43.38 37.58
CA THR A 73 -35.08 43.38 37.66
C THR A 73 -35.59 42.87 39.01
N ARG A 74 -34.91 41.89 39.62
CA ARG A 74 -35.24 41.44 40.98
C ARG A 74 -34.95 42.51 42.02
N ALA A 75 -33.82 43.23 41.91
CA ALA A 75 -33.53 44.36 42.79
C ALA A 75 -34.60 45.44 42.70
N GLU A 76 -35.04 45.78 41.48
CA GLU A 76 -36.11 46.74 41.23
C GLU A 76 -37.45 46.27 41.80
N SER A 77 -37.79 44.99 41.63
CA SER A 77 -39.00 44.38 42.21
C SER A 77 -38.99 44.47 43.74
N VAL A 78 -37.86 44.16 44.37
CA VAL A 78 -37.70 44.30 45.82
C VAL A 78 -37.82 45.77 46.24
N ALA A 79 -37.18 46.70 45.52
CA ALA A 79 -37.28 48.13 45.80
C ALA A 79 -38.72 48.63 45.72
N TYR A 80 -39.44 48.23 44.67
CA TYR A 80 -40.86 48.56 44.48
C TYR A 80 -41.72 48.04 45.63
N ILE A 81 -41.53 46.78 46.06
CA ILE A 81 -42.26 46.18 47.20
C ILE A 81 -41.98 46.96 48.48
N LEU A 82 -40.72 47.36 48.71
CA LEU A 82 -40.31 48.10 49.91
C LEU A 82 -40.86 49.53 49.92
N ASP A 83 -40.88 50.21 48.77
CA ASP A 83 -41.40 51.59 48.64
C ASP A 83 -42.91 51.67 48.84
N HIS A 84 -43.65 50.61 48.48
CA HIS A 84 -45.11 50.54 48.59
C HIS A 84 -45.60 49.89 49.88
N ARG A 85 -44.70 49.68 50.85
CA ARG A 85 -45.03 49.09 52.16
C ARG A 85 -45.37 50.16 53.19
N ASN A 86 -46.34 49.87 54.05
CA ASN A 86 -46.61 50.69 55.22
C ASN A 86 -45.59 50.41 56.35
N GLY A 87 -44.67 51.35 56.57
CA GLY A 87 -43.67 51.27 57.64
C GLY A 87 -42.38 50.55 57.25
N ALA A 88 -41.36 50.65 58.10
CA ALA A 88 -40.05 50.04 57.84
C ALA A 88 -40.11 48.50 57.80
N ALA A 89 -39.39 47.88 56.87
CA ALA A 89 -39.32 46.43 56.76
C ALA A 89 -38.57 45.81 57.96
N THR A 90 -39.19 44.86 58.66
CA THR A 90 -38.52 44.06 59.69
C THR A 90 -37.67 42.96 59.03
N LEU A 91 -36.79 42.33 59.82
CA LEU A 91 -35.98 41.20 59.34
C LEU A 91 -36.84 40.05 58.82
N ALA A 92 -37.99 39.77 59.44
CA ALA A 92 -38.90 38.71 59.00
C ALA A 92 -39.50 39.04 57.62
N ASP A 93 -39.88 40.30 57.43
CA ASP A 93 -40.44 40.78 56.16
C ASP A 93 -39.41 40.69 55.02
N LEU A 94 -38.16 41.09 55.29
CA LEU A 94 -37.08 41.00 54.30
C LEU A 94 -36.79 39.54 53.92
N LYS A 95 -36.85 38.60 54.88
CA LYS A 95 -36.69 37.17 54.59
C LYS A 95 -37.85 36.60 53.77
N GLU A 96 -39.07 37.05 54.03
CA GLU A 96 -40.25 36.66 53.24
C GLU A 96 -40.16 37.20 51.80
N ILE A 97 -39.84 38.49 51.65
CA ILE A 97 -39.63 39.12 50.33
C ILE A 97 -38.51 38.40 49.57
N ALA A 98 -37.40 38.08 50.24
CA ALA A 98 -36.29 37.35 49.65
C ALA A 98 -36.73 35.98 49.10
N SER A 99 -37.51 35.23 49.90
CA SER A 99 -38.05 33.94 49.50
C SER A 99 -38.99 34.04 48.29
N LEU A 100 -39.91 35.01 48.29
CA LEU A 100 -40.87 35.22 47.20
C LEU A 100 -40.18 35.65 45.91
N GLN A 101 -39.18 36.53 46.00
CA GLN A 101 -38.39 37.00 44.86
C GLN A 101 -37.29 36.02 44.44
N LYS A 102 -37.14 34.90 45.17
CA LYS A 102 -36.11 33.87 44.95
C LYS A 102 -34.70 34.47 44.95
N VAL A 103 -34.43 35.37 45.89
CA VAL A 103 -33.10 35.94 46.14
C VAL A 103 -32.58 35.43 47.48
N ASP A 104 -31.26 35.26 47.58
CA ASP A 104 -30.63 34.67 48.77
C ASP A 104 -30.41 35.73 49.85
N GLU A 105 -30.05 36.96 49.43
CA GLU A 105 -29.75 38.07 50.33
C GLU A 105 -30.42 39.36 49.85
N ILE A 106 -30.86 40.20 50.78
CA ILE A 106 -31.28 41.58 50.52
C ILE A 106 -30.49 42.50 51.46
N HIS A 107 -29.88 43.56 50.91
CA HIS A 107 -29.24 44.62 51.67
C HIS A 107 -29.83 45.97 51.29
N ILE A 108 -30.16 46.77 52.30
CA ILE A 108 -30.65 48.14 52.16
C ILE A 108 -29.53 49.06 52.60
N PHE A 109 -29.06 49.88 51.67
CA PHE A 109 -28.05 50.88 51.91
C PHE A 109 -28.68 52.27 52.02
N ASP A 110 -28.18 53.07 52.95
CA ASP A 110 -28.52 54.49 53.02
C ASP A 110 -27.80 55.31 51.91
N VAL A 111 -28.05 56.62 51.88
CA VAL A 111 -27.42 57.53 50.90
C VAL A 111 -25.89 57.63 51.01
N SER A 112 -25.29 57.22 52.13
CA SER A 112 -23.84 57.14 52.31
C SER A 112 -23.25 55.85 51.75
N GLY A 113 -24.10 54.88 51.38
CA GLY A 113 -23.69 53.55 50.95
C GLY A 113 -23.37 52.63 52.11
N THR A 114 -23.98 52.84 53.29
CA THR A 114 -23.85 51.98 54.47
C THR A 114 -25.07 51.07 54.60
N ILE A 115 -24.86 49.78 54.85
CA ILE A 115 -25.95 48.81 55.08
C ILE A 115 -26.64 49.13 56.41
N VAL A 116 -27.90 49.54 56.34
CA VAL A 116 -28.74 49.89 57.49
C VAL A 116 -29.76 48.81 57.85
N ALA A 117 -30.12 47.96 56.89
CA ALA A 117 -31.03 46.84 57.08
C ALA A 117 -30.79 45.76 56.02
N GLY A 118 -31.25 44.53 56.25
CA GLY A 118 -31.10 43.43 55.32
C GLY A 118 -31.56 42.09 55.87
N THR A 119 -31.43 41.03 55.09
CA THR A 119 -31.71 39.64 55.52
C THR A 119 -30.62 39.08 56.43
N GLU A 120 -29.42 39.68 56.41
CA GLU A 120 -28.21 39.20 57.08
C GLU A 120 -27.63 40.29 58.02
N PRO A 121 -28.05 40.34 59.30
CA PRO A 121 -27.63 41.37 60.26
C PRO A 121 -26.12 41.50 60.49
N LYS A 122 -25.36 40.43 60.24
CA LYS A 122 -23.90 40.41 60.35
C LYS A 122 -23.20 41.39 59.40
N TYR A 123 -23.87 41.87 58.36
CA TYR A 123 -23.33 42.83 57.39
C TYR A 123 -23.69 44.29 57.71
N TYR A 124 -24.45 44.57 58.77
CA TYR A 124 -24.88 45.93 59.10
C TYR A 124 -23.68 46.81 59.45
N GLY A 125 -23.70 48.05 58.96
CA GLY A 125 -22.60 49.00 59.11
C GLY A 125 -21.46 48.86 58.10
N LEU A 126 -21.46 47.80 57.27
CA LEU A 126 -20.55 47.74 56.12
C LEU A 126 -20.97 48.74 55.05
N ASN A 127 -20.00 49.29 54.34
CA ASN A 127 -20.23 50.29 53.29
C ASN A 127 -19.42 50.00 52.01
N PHE A 128 -19.57 50.83 50.98
CA PHE A 128 -18.85 50.65 49.71
C PHE A 128 -17.32 50.73 49.80
N ASP A 129 -16.74 51.13 50.94
CA ASP A 129 -15.29 51.10 51.18
C ASP A 129 -14.84 49.87 52.01
N SER A 130 -15.77 49.04 52.47
CA SER A 130 -15.50 47.90 53.37
C SER A 130 -14.92 46.66 52.68
N GLY A 131 -14.84 46.64 51.34
CA GLY A 131 -14.27 45.52 50.59
C GLY A 131 -14.16 45.79 49.09
N GLU A 132 -13.37 44.97 48.38
CA GLU A 132 -13.21 45.07 46.92
C GLU A 132 -14.55 44.86 46.18
N GLN A 133 -15.35 43.90 46.64
CA GLN A 133 -16.69 43.62 46.13
C GLN A 133 -17.63 44.82 46.26
N MET A 134 -17.71 45.43 47.45
CA MET A 134 -18.63 46.56 47.70
C MET A 134 -18.20 47.83 46.95
N ARG A 135 -16.90 48.01 46.70
CA ARG A 135 -16.34 49.14 45.96
C ARG A 135 -16.82 49.23 44.53
N TYR A 136 -17.18 48.10 43.91
CA TYR A 136 -17.77 48.06 42.57
C TYR A 136 -18.99 49.00 42.45
N PHE A 137 -19.78 49.12 43.52
CA PHE A 137 -21.02 49.92 43.55
C PHE A 137 -20.81 51.38 43.96
N LYS A 138 -19.59 51.82 44.27
CA LYS A 138 -19.32 53.19 44.78
C LYS A 138 -19.82 54.30 43.86
N LYS A 139 -19.88 54.06 42.55
CA LYS A 139 -20.41 55.01 41.55
C LYS A 139 -21.89 55.37 41.78
N MET A 140 -22.65 54.48 42.43
CA MET A 140 -24.06 54.71 42.79
C MET A 140 -24.25 55.92 43.70
N LEU A 141 -23.25 56.28 44.52
CA LEU A 141 -23.33 57.44 45.43
C LEU A 141 -23.41 58.77 44.68
N THR A 142 -22.86 58.82 43.47
CA THR A 142 -22.79 60.04 42.65
C THR A 142 -23.82 60.07 41.53
N ASP A 143 -24.38 58.92 41.15
CA ASP A 143 -25.35 58.79 40.06
C ASP A 143 -26.49 57.87 40.46
N LYS A 144 -27.66 58.48 40.73
CA LYS A 144 -28.86 57.78 41.15
C LYS A 144 -29.60 57.04 40.03
N SER A 145 -29.23 57.28 38.77
CA SER A 145 -29.83 56.61 37.62
C SER A 145 -29.24 55.22 37.35
N LEU A 146 -28.10 54.92 37.97
CA LEU A 146 -27.38 53.67 37.74
C LEU A 146 -28.15 52.46 38.30
N LYS A 147 -28.05 51.39 37.52
CA LYS A 147 -28.41 50.02 37.92
C LYS A 147 -27.19 49.17 37.62
N MET A 148 -26.72 48.41 38.60
CA MET A 148 -25.44 47.73 38.50
C MET A 148 -25.58 46.29 38.95
N CYS A 149 -24.96 45.37 38.23
CA CYS A 149 -24.79 43.99 38.67
C CYS A 149 -23.34 43.59 38.48
N GLN A 150 -22.71 43.12 39.55
CA GLN A 150 -21.33 42.63 39.50
C GLN A 150 -21.25 41.24 38.85
N ASP A 151 -20.04 40.87 38.43
CA ASP A 151 -19.70 39.48 38.14
C ASP A 151 -19.64 38.63 39.41
N VAL A 152 -19.54 37.31 39.26
CA VAL A 152 -19.45 36.37 40.38
C VAL A 152 -18.22 36.68 41.23
N THR A 153 -18.43 36.99 42.51
CA THR A 153 -17.35 37.22 43.47
C THR A 153 -17.71 36.58 44.82
N PRO A 154 -16.72 36.12 45.59
CA PRO A 154 -16.96 35.59 46.94
C PRO A 154 -17.54 36.67 47.85
N ASN A 155 -18.55 36.35 48.65
CA ASN A 155 -19.10 37.26 49.66
C ASN A 155 -18.12 37.47 50.83
N THR A 156 -18.21 38.64 51.49
CA THR A 156 -17.23 39.13 52.47
C THR A 156 -17.08 38.25 53.72
N ALA A 157 -18.13 37.54 54.15
CA ALA A 157 -18.09 36.74 55.38
C ALA A 157 -17.86 35.23 55.17
N GLU A 158 -18.38 34.65 54.09
CA GLU A 158 -18.43 33.18 53.93
C GLU A 158 -17.64 32.67 52.73
N GLY A 159 -17.16 33.57 51.86
CA GLY A 159 -16.47 33.21 50.62
C GLY A 159 -17.37 32.54 49.57
N LYS A 160 -18.70 32.62 49.72
CA LYS A 160 -19.66 32.02 48.80
C LYS A 160 -19.72 32.81 47.48
N PRO A 161 -19.73 32.13 46.31
CA PRO A 161 -19.78 32.81 45.02
C PRO A 161 -21.15 33.47 44.79
N MET A 162 -21.19 34.80 44.78
CA MET A 162 -22.41 35.59 44.68
C MET A 162 -22.35 36.60 43.52
N MET A 163 -23.50 36.85 42.90
CA MET A 163 -23.73 38.04 42.10
C MET A 163 -24.65 38.98 42.87
N TYR A 164 -24.24 40.23 42.99
CA TYR A 164 -25.05 41.29 43.60
C TYR A 164 -25.55 42.25 42.52
N ALA A 165 -26.86 42.50 42.51
CA ALA A 165 -27.48 43.54 41.71
C ALA A 165 -28.02 44.62 42.63
N ILE A 166 -27.85 45.90 42.27
CA ILE A 166 -28.27 47.04 43.07
C ILE A 166 -28.95 48.10 42.20
N CYS A 167 -29.99 48.72 42.75
CA CYS A 167 -30.66 49.89 42.19
C CYS A 167 -31.02 50.88 43.29
N TRP A 168 -31.28 52.13 42.92
CA TRP A 168 -31.95 53.08 43.81
C TRP A 168 -33.44 52.76 43.88
N ASN A 169 -34.04 53.06 45.03
CA ASN A 169 -35.49 53.10 45.17
C ASN A 169 -36.06 54.39 44.54
N ASP A 170 -37.38 54.47 44.34
CA ASP A 170 -38.01 55.55 43.55
C ASP A 170 -37.81 56.94 44.19
N THR A 171 -37.71 57.00 45.52
CA THR A 171 -37.46 58.24 46.27
C THR A 171 -35.99 58.64 46.31
N GLY A 172 -35.08 57.76 45.88
CA GLY A 172 -33.63 57.96 45.95
C GLY A 172 -33.11 58.10 47.39
N THR A 173 -33.82 57.55 48.38
CA THR A 173 -33.41 57.57 49.80
C THR A 173 -32.58 56.36 50.18
N ASN A 174 -32.80 55.23 49.51
CA ASN A 174 -32.11 53.97 49.78
C ASN A 174 -31.64 53.31 48.48
N MET A 175 -30.53 52.57 48.54
CA MET A 175 -30.16 51.62 47.49
C MET A 175 -30.51 50.22 47.95
N ILE A 176 -31.16 49.46 47.07
CA ILE A 176 -31.63 48.11 47.33
C ILE A 176 -30.75 47.15 46.55
N GLN A 177 -30.02 46.31 47.25
CA GLN A 177 -29.16 45.29 46.69
C GLN A 177 -29.75 43.91 46.95
N VAL A 178 -29.75 43.05 45.94
CA VAL A 178 -30.07 41.63 46.07
C VAL A 178 -28.84 40.79 45.75
N GLY A 179 -28.59 39.77 46.58
CA GLY A 179 -27.54 38.78 46.38
C GLY A 179 -28.14 37.45 45.94
N ILE A 180 -27.58 36.87 44.89
CA ILE A 180 -28.03 35.58 44.36
C ILE A 180 -26.81 34.70 44.06
N GLU A 181 -26.82 33.45 44.53
CA GLU A 181 -25.87 32.42 44.12
C GLU A 181 -26.21 31.95 42.70
N PRO A 182 -25.36 32.20 41.69
CA PRO A 182 -25.70 31.93 40.30
C PRO A 182 -25.44 30.45 39.94
N VAL A 183 -26.16 29.52 40.58
CA VAL A 183 -25.96 28.05 40.47
C VAL A 183 -25.90 27.58 39.01
N ARG A 184 -26.79 28.10 38.14
CA ARG A 184 -26.79 27.76 36.71
C ARG A 184 -25.48 28.15 36.02
N LEU A 185 -24.99 29.38 36.25
CA LEU A 185 -23.74 29.85 35.68
C LEU A 185 -22.55 29.06 36.23
N LEU A 186 -22.53 28.75 37.53
CA LEU A 186 -21.48 27.95 38.14
C LEU A 186 -21.40 26.54 37.58
N ASN A 187 -22.54 25.91 37.29
CA ASN A 187 -22.60 24.60 36.65
C ASN A 187 -22.09 24.66 35.20
N GLU A 188 -22.47 25.68 34.44
CA GLU A 188 -21.97 25.91 33.07
C GLU A 188 -20.46 26.16 33.05
N LEU A 189 -19.95 26.99 33.98
CA LEU A 189 -18.51 27.26 34.10
C LEU A 189 -17.71 25.98 34.37
N ARG A 190 -18.20 25.11 35.25
CA ARG A 190 -17.57 23.80 35.54
C ARG A 190 -17.58 22.91 34.30
N ALA A 191 -18.72 22.78 33.63
CA ALA A 191 -18.85 21.97 32.41
C ALA A 191 -17.99 22.52 31.25
N ASN A 192 -17.78 23.84 31.20
CA ASN A 192 -16.99 24.53 30.20
C ASN A 192 -15.49 24.60 30.52
N GLU A 193 -15.05 24.06 31.66
CA GLU A 193 -13.62 23.93 31.93
C GLU A 193 -12.95 23.14 30.80
N ILE A 194 -11.82 23.65 30.32
CA ILE A 194 -11.08 23.04 29.20
C ILE A 194 -10.78 21.56 29.45
N SER A 195 -10.52 21.14 30.70
CA SER A 195 -10.34 19.73 31.01
C SER A 195 -11.58 18.88 30.77
N GLU A 196 -12.76 19.38 31.15
CA GLU A 196 -14.03 18.67 30.98
C GLU A 196 -14.43 18.62 29.50
N VAL A 197 -14.26 19.74 28.80
CA VAL A 197 -14.53 19.84 27.36
C VAL A 197 -13.71 18.82 26.58
N VAL A 198 -12.41 18.69 26.87
CA VAL A 198 -11.51 17.76 26.16
C VAL A 198 -11.74 16.31 26.59
N ALA A 199 -12.04 16.05 27.86
CA ALA A 199 -12.34 14.70 28.35
C ALA A 199 -13.60 14.11 27.70
N ASN A 200 -14.58 14.97 27.36
CA ASN A 200 -15.83 14.57 26.71
C ASN A 200 -15.74 14.53 25.16
N MET A 201 -14.59 14.82 24.57
CA MET A 201 -14.41 14.67 23.12
C MET A 201 -14.20 13.20 22.75
N THR A 202 -14.79 12.78 21.63
CA THR A 202 -14.64 11.42 21.11
C THR A 202 -13.15 11.10 20.89
N SER A 203 -12.61 10.18 21.66
CA SER A 203 -11.27 9.66 21.46
C SER A 203 -11.30 8.51 20.45
N TYR A 204 -10.51 8.62 19.39
CA TYR A 204 -10.21 7.49 18.52
C TYR A 204 -9.06 6.69 19.12
N GLU A 205 -9.04 5.39 18.88
CA GLU A 205 -7.94 4.53 19.28
C GLU A 205 -6.60 5.10 18.78
N GLY A 206 -5.57 5.10 19.63
CA GLY A 206 -4.25 5.68 19.33
C GLY A 206 -4.25 7.17 18.99
N THR A 207 -5.30 7.93 19.33
CA THR A 207 -5.37 9.38 19.12
C THR A 207 -5.52 10.11 20.44
N MET A 208 -4.62 11.05 20.69
CA MET A 208 -4.59 11.87 21.89
C MET A 208 -4.84 13.32 21.51
N MET A 209 -5.74 14.00 22.24
CA MET A 209 -5.92 15.44 22.14
C MET A 209 -5.41 16.12 23.42
N ILE A 210 -4.74 17.25 23.26
CA ILE A 210 -4.20 18.06 24.34
C ILE A 210 -4.50 19.53 24.06
N VAL A 211 -5.09 20.24 25.02
CA VAL A 211 -5.29 21.69 24.98
C VAL A 211 -4.42 22.37 26.03
N THR A 212 -3.64 23.36 25.61
CA THR A 212 -2.66 24.02 26.47
C THR A 212 -2.73 25.53 26.39
N THR A 213 -2.16 26.17 27.40
CA THR A 213 -1.84 27.61 27.35
C THR A 213 -0.79 27.91 26.28
N LYS A 214 -0.62 29.19 25.91
CA LYS A 214 0.48 29.64 25.04
C LYS A 214 1.88 29.31 25.58
N LYS A 215 2.02 29.16 26.90
CA LYS A 215 3.28 28.77 27.57
C LYS A 215 3.49 27.25 27.61
N GLY A 216 2.53 26.45 27.10
CA GLY A 216 2.65 25.00 27.01
C GLY A 216 2.23 24.22 28.26
N LYS A 217 1.59 24.86 29.25
CA LYS A 217 0.94 24.16 30.38
C LYS A 217 -0.35 23.50 29.90
N ILE A 218 -0.49 22.19 30.12
CA ILE A 218 -1.65 21.38 29.73
C ILE A 218 -2.83 21.73 30.64
N LEU A 219 -3.93 22.17 30.02
CA LEU A 219 -5.19 22.51 30.68
C LEU A 219 -6.17 21.34 30.65
N GLY A 220 -6.21 20.61 29.53
CA GLY A 220 -7.06 19.45 29.32
C GLY A 220 -6.42 18.48 28.32
N ALA A 221 -6.67 17.19 28.48
CA ALA A 221 -6.23 16.15 27.56
C ALA A 221 -7.20 14.97 27.61
N THR A 222 -7.30 14.19 26.53
CA THR A 222 -8.07 12.94 26.52
C THR A 222 -7.52 11.93 27.53
N ASP A 223 -6.22 11.99 27.80
CA ASP A 223 -5.60 11.33 28.95
C ASP A 223 -5.51 12.32 30.13
N SER A 224 -6.37 12.12 31.12
CA SER A 224 -6.46 12.98 32.31
C SER A 224 -5.17 13.01 33.13
N ALA A 225 -4.31 11.98 33.03
CA ALA A 225 -3.01 11.93 33.72
C ALA A 225 -2.00 12.96 33.19
N LEU A 226 -2.31 13.66 32.10
CA LEU A 226 -1.46 14.71 31.53
C LEU A 226 -1.83 16.11 32.02
N LYS A 227 -2.96 16.28 32.71
CA LYS A 227 -3.40 17.59 33.24
C LYS A 227 -2.32 18.19 34.13
N GLY A 228 -2.04 19.48 33.94
CA GLY A 228 -1.06 20.23 34.75
C GLY A 228 0.41 20.06 34.33
N LYS A 229 0.75 19.04 33.54
CA LYS A 229 2.11 18.86 32.98
C LYS A 229 2.38 19.90 31.88
N THR A 230 3.63 19.97 31.40
CA THR A 230 4.00 20.77 30.22
C THR A 230 4.08 19.90 28.97
N ILE A 231 3.78 20.47 27.80
CA ILE A 231 3.88 19.75 26.51
C ILE A 231 5.30 19.22 26.25
N SER A 232 6.33 19.93 26.73
CA SER A 232 7.72 19.50 26.60
C SER A 232 8.02 18.25 27.45
N ALA A 233 7.39 18.12 28.62
CA ALA A 233 7.56 16.93 29.48
C ALA A 233 6.97 15.66 28.86
N VAL A 234 6.00 15.79 27.95
CA VAL A 234 5.41 14.67 27.21
C VAL A 234 6.06 14.46 25.84
N GLY A 235 7.14 15.20 25.51
CA GLY A 235 7.91 15.03 24.27
C GLY A 235 7.42 15.84 23.06
N ILE A 236 6.55 16.83 23.29
CA ILE A 236 6.01 17.73 22.27
C ILE A 236 6.79 19.06 22.29
N ASP A 237 7.38 19.42 21.16
CA ASP A 237 8.18 20.63 20.99
C ASP A 237 7.44 21.67 20.14
N ALA A 238 7.03 22.76 20.79
CA ALA A 238 6.32 23.84 20.13
C ALA A 238 7.17 24.62 19.12
N ALA A 239 8.50 24.64 19.27
CA ALA A 239 9.40 25.30 18.33
C ALA A 239 9.48 24.53 17.01
N LYS A 240 9.60 23.19 17.07
CA LYS A 240 9.56 22.32 15.88
C LYS A 240 8.27 22.46 15.10
N ALA A 241 7.14 22.52 15.80
CA ALA A 241 5.83 22.71 15.17
C ALA A 241 5.77 24.00 14.32
N LYS A 242 6.36 25.10 14.81
CA LYS A 242 6.37 26.39 14.11
C LYS A 242 7.19 26.34 12.81
N VAL A 243 8.32 25.63 12.83
CA VAL A 243 9.22 25.48 11.67
C VAL A 243 8.63 24.54 10.63
N MET A 244 7.92 23.48 11.06
CA MET A 244 7.43 22.41 10.17
C MET A 244 5.98 22.60 9.70
N GLY A 245 5.45 23.82 9.75
CA GLY A 245 4.09 24.12 9.28
C GLY A 245 2.98 23.46 10.12
N GLY A 246 3.24 23.25 11.41
CA GLY A 246 2.28 22.76 12.40
C GLY A 246 2.24 21.24 12.60
N SER A 247 2.82 20.43 11.71
CA SER A 247 2.73 18.95 11.78
C SER A 247 4.07 18.25 11.62
N TYR A 248 4.43 17.38 12.57
CA TYR A 248 5.73 16.70 12.61
C TYR A 248 5.65 15.36 13.37
N VAL A 249 6.70 14.54 13.22
CA VAL A 249 6.82 13.26 13.94
C VAL A 249 7.64 13.49 15.20
N THR A 250 7.14 13.04 16.35
CA THR A 250 7.86 13.09 17.63
C THR A 250 7.47 11.91 18.52
N LYS A 251 8.18 11.70 19.62
CA LYS A 251 7.77 10.75 20.66
C LYS A 251 6.86 11.45 21.66
N VAL A 252 5.61 11.01 21.78
CA VAL A 252 4.66 11.45 22.79
C VAL A 252 4.58 10.37 23.86
N ASN A 253 4.97 10.68 25.10
CA ASN A 253 5.08 9.72 26.21
C ASN A 253 5.92 8.47 25.85
N GLY A 254 6.95 8.62 25.01
CA GLY A 254 7.84 7.53 24.58
C GLY A 254 7.39 6.82 23.30
N THR A 255 6.13 6.95 22.90
CA THR A 255 5.58 6.35 21.67
C THR A 255 5.73 7.30 20.48
N LEU A 256 6.18 6.78 19.33
CA LEU A 256 6.29 7.59 18.11
C LEU A 256 4.89 7.97 17.60
N ALA A 257 4.67 9.25 17.30
CA ALA A 257 3.37 9.76 16.89
C ALA A 257 3.48 10.88 15.83
N TYR A 258 2.45 10.96 14.98
CA TYR A 258 2.18 12.12 14.12
C TYR A 258 1.51 13.20 14.97
N CYS A 259 2.24 14.29 15.24
CA CYS A 259 1.78 15.38 16.06
C CYS A 259 1.43 16.59 15.18
N THR A 260 0.21 17.09 15.32
CA THR A 260 -0.25 18.33 14.70
C THR A 260 -0.65 19.32 15.78
N MET A 261 -0.17 20.56 15.68
CA MET A 261 -0.45 21.62 16.64
C MET A 261 -0.86 22.90 15.93
N LYS A 262 -1.97 23.49 16.36
CA LYS A 262 -2.40 24.83 15.93
C LYS A 262 -2.84 25.67 17.12
N THR A 263 -2.87 26.98 16.92
CA THR A 263 -3.40 27.93 17.92
C THR A 263 -4.82 28.33 17.52
N LYS A 264 -5.80 28.12 18.40
CA LYS A 264 -7.21 28.46 18.22
C LYS A 264 -7.77 29.06 19.51
N SER A 265 -8.53 30.15 19.39
CA SER A 265 -9.21 30.78 20.53
C SER A 265 -8.28 31.14 21.72
N GLY A 266 -7.01 31.43 21.44
CA GLY A 266 -5.99 31.75 22.46
C GLY A 266 -5.28 30.54 23.09
N TYR A 267 -5.70 29.32 22.77
CA TYR A 267 -5.12 28.06 23.23
C TYR A 267 -4.30 27.40 22.13
N ARG A 268 -3.33 26.57 22.53
CA ARG A 268 -2.69 25.62 21.62
C ARG A 268 -3.42 24.30 21.74
N ILE A 269 -3.88 23.78 20.62
CA ILE A 269 -4.54 22.48 20.54
C ILE A 269 -3.59 21.56 19.78
N VAL A 270 -3.27 20.43 20.39
CA VAL A 270 -2.41 19.39 19.85
C VAL A 270 -3.24 18.14 19.67
N VAL A 271 -3.09 17.51 18.51
CA VAL A 271 -3.58 16.15 18.26
C VAL A 271 -2.38 15.30 17.88
N ALA A 272 -2.19 14.20 18.61
CA ALA A 272 -1.13 13.23 18.39
C ALA A 272 -1.75 11.87 18.05
N GLN A 273 -1.40 11.33 16.90
CA GLN A 273 -1.82 10.00 16.49
C GLN A 273 -0.63 9.05 16.50
N ASP A 274 -0.76 7.92 17.19
CA ASP A 274 0.29 6.91 17.31
C ASP A 274 0.70 6.38 15.94
N TRP A 275 2.01 6.30 15.71
CA TRP A 275 2.59 5.85 14.45
C TRP A 275 2.18 4.42 14.11
N SER A 276 2.19 3.53 15.12
CA SER A 276 1.80 2.13 14.96
C SER A 276 0.35 2.01 14.54
N ASN A 277 -0.55 2.76 15.18
CA ASN A 277 -1.97 2.73 14.85
C ASN A 277 -2.26 3.36 13.48
N ALA A 278 -1.61 4.48 13.16
CA ALA A 278 -1.75 5.13 11.86
C ALA A 278 -1.20 4.30 10.68
N ASN A 279 -0.28 3.37 10.94
CA ASN A 279 0.33 2.51 9.91
C ASN A 279 0.01 1.02 10.10
N LYS A 280 -1.03 0.68 10.87
CA LYS A 280 -1.35 -0.71 11.23
C LYS A 280 -1.66 -1.59 10.01
N ASP A 281 -2.19 -1.00 8.94
CA ASP A 281 -2.60 -1.72 7.74
C ASP A 281 -1.45 -1.93 6.73
N VAL A 282 -0.33 -1.20 6.88
CA VAL A 282 0.82 -1.28 5.94
C VAL A 282 1.35 -2.70 5.78
N PRO A 283 1.58 -3.50 6.85
CA PRO A 283 2.04 -4.88 6.70
C PRO A 283 1.08 -5.76 5.90
N GLN A 284 -0.23 -5.60 6.13
CA GLN A 284 -1.25 -6.38 5.42
C GLN A 284 -1.32 -5.99 3.94
N THR A 285 -1.25 -4.69 3.63
CA THR A 285 -1.21 -4.21 2.23
C THR A 285 0.03 -4.74 1.49
N LEU A 286 1.20 -4.71 2.13
CA LEU A 286 2.44 -5.23 1.53
C LEU A 286 2.36 -6.74 1.26
N LEU A 287 1.74 -7.51 2.15
CA LEU A 287 1.55 -8.96 1.96
C LEU A 287 0.64 -9.25 0.76
N ILE A 288 -0.45 -8.49 0.61
CA ILE A 288 -1.35 -8.59 -0.54
C ILE A 288 -0.60 -8.29 -1.85
N ILE A 289 0.15 -7.19 -1.90
CA ILE A 289 0.92 -6.81 -3.10
C ILE A 289 1.99 -7.85 -3.43
N ALA A 290 2.73 -8.33 -2.41
CA ALA A 290 3.72 -9.38 -2.59
C ALA A 290 3.09 -10.67 -3.16
N SER A 291 1.88 -11.04 -2.72
CA SER A 291 1.16 -12.20 -3.24
C SER A 291 0.78 -12.04 -4.71
N TYR A 292 0.34 -10.84 -5.13
CA TYR A 292 0.06 -10.55 -6.55
C TYR A 292 1.31 -10.57 -7.40
N LEU A 293 2.42 -10.01 -6.93
CA LEU A 293 3.71 -10.03 -7.63
C LEU A 293 4.24 -11.46 -7.77
N ALA A 294 4.11 -12.28 -6.72
CA ALA A 294 4.49 -13.69 -6.76
C ALA A 294 3.63 -14.47 -7.77
N PHE A 295 2.30 -14.27 -7.75
CA PHE A 295 1.39 -14.89 -8.70
C PHE A 295 1.70 -14.49 -10.15
N ALA A 296 1.89 -13.20 -10.40
CA ALA A 296 2.27 -12.69 -11.72
C ALA A 296 3.62 -13.27 -12.20
N GLY A 297 4.61 -13.36 -11.30
CA GLY A 297 5.90 -13.99 -11.58
C GLY A 297 5.78 -15.47 -11.95
N ILE A 298 4.96 -16.23 -11.23
CA ILE A 298 4.68 -17.65 -11.55
C ILE A 298 4.01 -17.78 -12.91
N CYS A 299 2.97 -16.99 -13.17
CA CYS A 299 2.28 -16.97 -14.46
C CYS A 299 3.23 -16.65 -15.62
N MET A 300 4.08 -15.63 -15.46
CA MET A 300 5.09 -15.27 -16.46
C MET A 300 6.08 -16.42 -16.71
N LEU A 301 6.56 -17.08 -15.66
CA LEU A 301 7.46 -18.24 -15.80
C LEU A 301 6.79 -19.41 -16.53
N LEU A 302 5.52 -19.68 -16.27
CA LEU A 302 4.75 -20.73 -16.96
C LEU A 302 4.55 -20.39 -18.44
N LEU A 303 4.24 -19.12 -18.75
CA LEU A 303 4.09 -18.65 -20.13
C LEU A 303 5.41 -18.76 -20.89
N LEU A 304 6.52 -18.30 -20.30
CA LEU A 304 7.85 -18.43 -20.90
C LEU A 304 8.24 -19.88 -21.17
N ARG A 305 7.93 -20.79 -20.24
CA ARG A 305 8.14 -22.24 -20.44
C ARG A 305 7.31 -22.78 -21.60
N ARG A 306 6.02 -22.44 -21.68
CA ARG A 306 5.14 -22.88 -22.78
C ARG A 306 5.60 -22.33 -24.13
N MET A 307 6.01 -21.06 -24.19
CA MET A 307 6.55 -20.47 -25.41
C MET A 307 7.83 -21.18 -25.85
N ALA A 308 8.77 -21.43 -24.93
CA ALA A 308 10.01 -22.14 -25.24
C ALA A 308 9.76 -23.57 -25.75
N GLN A 309 8.75 -24.27 -25.19
CA GLN A 309 8.36 -25.60 -25.67
C GLN A 309 7.76 -25.55 -27.07
N ARG A 310 6.87 -24.60 -27.36
CA ARG A 310 6.28 -24.43 -28.69
C ARG A 310 7.34 -24.17 -29.75
N VAL A 311 8.25 -23.23 -29.48
CA VAL A 311 9.35 -22.92 -30.41
C VAL A 311 10.24 -24.15 -30.65
N ALA A 312 10.51 -24.95 -29.61
CA ALA A 312 11.29 -26.17 -29.75
C ALA A 312 10.57 -27.24 -30.57
N GLU A 313 9.25 -27.39 -30.40
CA GLU A 313 8.45 -28.37 -31.15
C GLU A 313 8.27 -27.95 -32.61
N GLU A 314 7.96 -26.68 -32.87
CA GLU A 314 7.91 -26.12 -34.23
C GLU A 314 9.25 -26.30 -34.95
N HIS A 315 10.36 -26.08 -34.25
CA HIS A 315 11.68 -26.35 -34.81
C HIS A 315 11.90 -27.83 -35.09
N ARG A 316 11.44 -28.74 -34.22
CA ARG A 316 11.54 -30.18 -34.42
C ARG A 316 10.77 -30.61 -35.67
N GLU A 317 9.49 -30.26 -35.75
CA GLU A 317 8.62 -30.54 -36.91
C GLU A 317 9.20 -29.95 -38.21
N ALA A 318 9.79 -28.75 -38.16
CA ALA A 318 10.40 -28.12 -39.32
C ALA A 318 11.70 -28.79 -39.80
N THR A 319 12.35 -29.61 -38.96
CA THR A 319 13.69 -30.17 -39.23
C THR A 319 13.74 -31.70 -39.29
N THR A 320 12.64 -32.39 -38.97
CA THR A 320 12.57 -33.86 -39.00
C THR A 320 11.60 -34.38 -40.07
N ASP A 321 11.93 -35.50 -40.69
CA ASP A 321 11.05 -36.26 -41.57
C ASP A 321 10.09 -37.12 -40.72
N ALA A 322 8.78 -36.94 -40.93
CA ALA A 322 7.75 -37.56 -40.09
C ALA A 322 7.68 -39.10 -40.24
N MET A 323 8.11 -39.65 -41.38
CA MET A 323 8.02 -41.08 -41.67
C MET A 323 9.22 -41.85 -41.08
N THR A 324 10.42 -41.30 -41.19
CA THR A 324 11.67 -41.99 -40.82
C THR A 324 12.23 -41.54 -39.47
N GLY A 325 11.81 -40.37 -38.96
CA GLY A 325 12.39 -39.75 -37.77
C GLY A 325 13.79 -39.14 -38.00
N PHE A 326 14.30 -39.21 -39.23
CA PHE A 326 15.57 -38.59 -39.63
C PHE A 326 15.42 -37.07 -39.73
N LEU A 327 16.53 -36.36 -39.83
CA LEU A 327 16.51 -34.96 -40.20
C LEU A 327 16.03 -34.82 -41.66
N ASN A 328 15.32 -33.76 -41.98
CA ASN A 328 14.77 -33.57 -43.32
C ASN A 328 15.74 -32.80 -44.24
N ARG A 329 15.33 -32.61 -45.51
CA ARG A 329 16.08 -31.83 -46.50
C ARG A 329 16.47 -30.43 -46.03
N ARG A 330 15.60 -29.75 -45.27
CA ARG A 330 15.89 -28.40 -44.75
C ARG A 330 17.04 -28.43 -43.74
N ALA A 331 17.00 -29.38 -42.81
CA ALA A 331 18.08 -29.58 -41.85
C ALA A 331 19.41 -29.95 -42.53
N TYR A 332 19.36 -30.71 -43.63
CA TYR A 332 20.55 -30.99 -44.45
C TYR A 332 21.11 -29.72 -45.12
N ALA A 333 20.24 -28.90 -45.73
CA ALA A 333 20.65 -27.65 -46.38
C ALA A 333 21.32 -26.66 -45.41
N GLU A 334 20.90 -26.63 -44.14
CA GLU A 334 21.55 -25.82 -43.10
C GLU A 334 22.98 -26.30 -42.80
N VAL A 335 23.22 -27.62 -42.80
CA VAL A 335 24.56 -28.19 -42.64
C VAL A 335 25.41 -27.95 -43.87
N GLU A 336 24.83 -28.05 -45.06
CA GLU A 336 25.47 -27.75 -46.33
C GLU A 336 25.85 -26.27 -46.46
N ALA A 337 25.07 -25.35 -45.89
CA ALA A 337 25.38 -23.92 -45.89
C ALA A 337 26.41 -23.52 -44.82
N ALA A 338 26.49 -24.27 -43.72
CA ALA A 338 27.35 -23.95 -42.59
C ALA A 338 28.84 -24.33 -42.80
N GLN A 339 29.21 -24.95 -43.93
CA GLN A 339 30.51 -25.59 -44.20
C GLN A 339 31.68 -24.96 -43.43
N THR A 340 32.09 -25.59 -42.34
CA THR A 340 33.24 -25.14 -41.53
C THR A 340 34.50 -25.85 -42.00
N GLU A 341 35.58 -25.12 -42.27
CA GLU A 341 36.87 -25.70 -42.70
C GLU A 341 37.52 -26.62 -41.65
N ASP A 342 37.17 -26.47 -40.37
CA ASP A 342 37.55 -27.36 -39.25
C ASP A 342 36.70 -28.66 -39.24
N ALA A 343 36.77 -29.44 -40.31
CA ALA A 343 36.10 -30.74 -40.39
C ALA A 343 36.84 -31.80 -39.57
N ASP A 344 36.10 -32.56 -38.77
CA ASP A 344 36.61 -33.74 -38.03
C ASP A 344 37.38 -34.67 -38.99
N PRO A 345 38.62 -35.10 -38.66
CA PRO A 345 39.39 -36.02 -39.51
C PRO A 345 38.69 -37.38 -39.74
N ASN A 346 37.70 -37.72 -38.90
CA ASN A 346 36.88 -38.91 -39.03
C ASN A 346 35.58 -38.69 -39.82
N LEU A 347 35.33 -37.48 -40.33
CA LEU A 347 34.12 -37.15 -41.07
C LEU A 347 33.98 -38.04 -42.32
N MET A 348 32.78 -38.56 -42.51
CA MET A 348 32.39 -39.40 -43.63
C MET A 348 30.96 -39.07 -44.05
N TYR A 349 30.77 -38.92 -45.35
CA TYR A 349 29.46 -38.82 -45.99
C TYR A 349 29.07 -40.19 -46.54
N VAL A 350 27.81 -40.57 -46.35
CA VAL A 350 27.21 -41.74 -46.99
C VAL A 350 25.93 -41.30 -47.66
N TYR A 351 25.87 -41.42 -48.99
CA TYR A 351 24.65 -41.25 -49.77
C TYR A 351 24.03 -42.62 -50.00
N ALA A 352 22.71 -42.71 -49.83
CA ALA A 352 21.95 -43.94 -50.04
C ALA A 352 20.64 -43.62 -50.78
N ASP A 353 20.25 -44.49 -51.69
CA ASP A 353 19.08 -44.34 -52.55
C ASP A 353 18.39 -45.70 -52.71
N ILE A 354 17.08 -45.75 -52.45
CA ILE A 354 16.29 -46.98 -52.56
C ILE A 354 16.04 -47.32 -54.04
N ASN A 355 16.52 -48.47 -54.47
CA ASN A 355 16.27 -48.94 -55.82
C ASN A 355 14.80 -49.41 -55.99
N GLY A 356 14.18 -49.07 -57.13
CA GLY A 356 12.84 -49.56 -57.48
C GLY A 356 11.67 -49.03 -56.62
N LEU A 357 11.84 -47.93 -55.87
CA LEU A 357 10.79 -47.40 -55.00
C LEU A 357 9.51 -47.03 -55.77
N LYS A 358 9.64 -46.35 -56.92
CA LYS A 358 8.49 -45.96 -57.74
C LYS A 358 7.77 -47.18 -58.32
N ALA A 359 8.51 -48.13 -58.89
CA ALA A 359 7.93 -49.37 -59.41
C ALA A 359 7.16 -50.13 -58.33
N THR A 360 7.69 -50.15 -57.11
CA THR A 360 7.02 -50.72 -55.94
C THR A 360 5.74 -49.97 -55.60
N ASN A 361 5.76 -48.63 -55.57
CA ASN A 361 4.57 -47.82 -55.35
C ASN A 361 3.50 -48.06 -56.41
N ASP A 362 3.89 -48.12 -57.68
CA ASP A 362 2.98 -48.28 -58.82
C ASP A 362 2.37 -49.69 -58.87
N THR A 363 3.10 -50.72 -58.39
CA THR A 363 2.68 -52.12 -58.49
C THR A 363 2.02 -52.66 -57.22
N LEU A 364 2.56 -52.31 -56.05
CA LEU A 364 2.17 -52.85 -54.74
C LEU A 364 1.51 -51.78 -53.83
N GLY A 365 1.43 -50.54 -54.29
CA GLY A 365 0.82 -49.42 -53.58
C GLY A 365 1.77 -48.72 -52.60
N HIS A 366 1.37 -47.54 -52.15
CA HIS A 366 2.18 -46.67 -51.29
C HIS A 366 2.61 -47.30 -49.96
N ASN A 367 1.80 -48.19 -49.39
CA ASN A 367 2.17 -48.89 -48.15
C ASN A 367 3.44 -49.76 -48.33
N ALA A 368 3.63 -50.34 -49.52
CA ALA A 368 4.82 -51.12 -49.82
C ALA A 368 6.06 -50.22 -50.00
N GLY A 369 5.88 -49.03 -50.58
CA GLY A 369 6.94 -48.03 -50.63
C GLY A 369 7.31 -47.48 -49.26
N ASP A 370 6.32 -47.19 -48.41
CA ASP A 370 6.52 -46.76 -47.02
C ASP A 370 7.27 -47.83 -46.21
N GLU A 371 7.00 -49.12 -46.45
CA GLU A 371 7.74 -50.23 -45.86
C GLU A 371 9.22 -50.19 -46.26
N LEU A 372 9.53 -49.97 -47.56
CA LEU A 372 10.91 -49.85 -48.04
C LEU A 372 11.63 -48.63 -47.47
N ILE A 373 10.96 -47.47 -47.44
CA ILE A 373 11.51 -46.23 -46.88
C ILE A 373 11.86 -46.43 -45.40
N THR A 374 10.93 -47.02 -44.64
CA THR A 374 11.12 -47.30 -43.22
C THR A 374 12.23 -48.34 -43.00
N ALA A 375 12.32 -49.33 -43.88
CA ALA A 375 13.38 -50.35 -43.83
C ALA A 375 14.77 -49.76 -44.05
N ALA A 376 14.94 -48.96 -45.11
CA ALA A 376 16.20 -48.28 -45.40
C ALA A 376 16.63 -47.37 -44.25
N ALA A 377 15.70 -46.57 -43.72
CA ALA A 377 15.96 -45.73 -42.56
C ALA A 377 16.38 -46.56 -41.32
N ARG A 378 15.73 -47.69 -41.04
CA ARG A 378 16.13 -48.57 -39.92
C ARG A 378 17.51 -49.18 -40.12
N CYS A 379 17.84 -49.63 -41.33
CA CYS A 379 19.17 -50.15 -41.64
C CYS A 379 20.25 -49.07 -41.47
N MET A 380 19.99 -47.85 -41.94
CA MET A 380 20.88 -46.72 -41.73
C MET A 380 21.01 -46.34 -40.26
N ALA A 381 19.91 -46.27 -39.51
CA ALA A 381 19.92 -45.96 -38.08
C ALA A 381 20.76 -46.97 -37.28
N ALA A 382 20.58 -48.26 -37.55
CA ALA A 382 21.30 -49.32 -36.86
C ALA A 382 22.80 -49.40 -37.22
N SER A 383 23.21 -48.82 -38.35
CA SER A 383 24.60 -48.88 -38.83
C SER A 383 25.36 -47.57 -38.56
N PHE A 384 24.67 -46.45 -38.69
CA PHE A 384 25.27 -45.11 -38.73
C PHE A 384 24.81 -44.21 -37.58
N GLY A 385 23.74 -44.58 -36.85
CA GLY A 385 23.11 -43.71 -35.85
C GLY A 385 24.01 -43.30 -34.69
N ASP A 386 24.89 -44.19 -34.23
CA ASP A 386 25.83 -43.90 -33.15
C ASP A 386 27.00 -42.99 -33.58
N PHE A 387 27.18 -42.80 -34.90
CA PHE A 387 28.32 -42.07 -35.47
C PHE A 387 27.96 -40.67 -35.94
N GLY A 388 26.68 -40.29 -36.00
CA GLY A 388 26.32 -38.94 -36.40
C GLY A 388 24.85 -38.75 -36.78
N ARG A 389 24.63 -37.86 -37.75
CA ARG A 389 23.28 -37.41 -38.12
C ARG A 389 22.85 -38.04 -39.43
N LEU A 390 21.59 -38.47 -39.46
CA LEU A 390 20.96 -39.10 -40.61
C LEU A 390 19.88 -38.17 -41.16
N TYR A 391 19.84 -38.05 -42.47
CA TYR A 391 18.97 -37.16 -43.21
C TYR A 391 18.20 -37.94 -44.27
N ARG A 392 16.94 -37.57 -44.47
CA ARG A 392 16.15 -37.92 -45.65
C ARG A 392 15.94 -36.65 -46.47
N VAL A 393 16.56 -36.61 -47.65
CA VAL A 393 16.60 -35.41 -48.50
C VAL A 393 15.63 -35.48 -49.68
N GLY A 394 15.24 -36.69 -50.07
CA GLY A 394 14.27 -36.98 -51.13
C GLY A 394 13.26 -38.06 -50.73
N GLY A 395 12.50 -38.57 -51.70
CA GLY A 395 11.53 -39.65 -51.47
C GLY A 395 12.23 -40.95 -51.07
N ASP A 396 13.22 -41.33 -51.86
CA ASP A 396 14.09 -42.51 -51.77
C ASP A 396 15.53 -42.18 -51.33
N GLU A 397 15.88 -40.89 -51.22
CA GLU A 397 17.27 -40.44 -50.99
C GLU A 397 17.55 -40.11 -49.52
N PHE A 398 18.66 -40.66 -49.04
CA PHE A 398 19.15 -40.53 -47.67
C PHE A 398 20.63 -40.12 -47.65
N ILE A 399 21.00 -39.36 -46.62
CA ILE A 399 22.38 -38.95 -46.38
C ILE A 399 22.73 -39.21 -44.92
N ALA A 400 23.89 -39.79 -44.65
CA ALA A 400 24.50 -39.83 -43.33
C ALA A 400 25.71 -38.92 -43.30
N VAL A 401 25.77 -38.03 -42.30
CA VAL A 401 26.94 -37.20 -41.98
C VAL A 401 27.47 -37.68 -40.64
N ILE A 402 28.52 -38.47 -40.68
CA ILE A 402 28.99 -39.29 -39.54
C ILE A 402 30.49 -39.11 -39.31
N ALA A 403 30.93 -39.29 -38.07
CA ALA A 403 32.33 -39.32 -37.67
C ALA A 403 32.69 -40.76 -37.27
N VAL A 404 33.38 -41.47 -38.16
CA VAL A 404 33.72 -42.89 -37.98
C VAL A 404 35.25 -43.04 -37.94
N PRO A 405 35.81 -43.66 -36.88
CA PRO A 405 37.24 -43.99 -36.83
C PRO A 405 37.68 -44.81 -38.04
N THR A 406 38.87 -44.53 -38.56
CA THR A 406 39.37 -45.13 -39.82
C THR A 406 39.28 -46.65 -39.84
N GLU A 407 39.62 -47.30 -38.72
CA GLU A 407 39.61 -48.75 -38.55
C GLU A 407 38.20 -49.37 -38.54
N GLN A 408 37.16 -48.58 -38.28
CA GLN A 408 35.77 -49.07 -38.22
C GLN A 408 34.97 -48.83 -39.51
N ARG A 409 35.45 -47.97 -40.42
CA ARG A 409 34.68 -47.58 -41.63
C ARG A 409 34.28 -48.75 -42.51
N GLY A 410 35.22 -49.67 -42.75
CA GLY A 410 34.96 -50.88 -43.55
C GLY A 410 33.87 -51.75 -42.93
N THR A 411 33.96 -51.98 -41.61
CA THR A 411 32.98 -52.77 -40.85
C THR A 411 31.61 -52.09 -40.85
N VAL A 412 31.54 -50.78 -40.59
CA VAL A 412 30.28 -50.03 -40.57
C VAL A 412 29.56 -50.06 -41.92
N MET A 413 30.30 -49.96 -43.04
CA MET A 413 29.73 -50.07 -44.38
C MET A 413 29.32 -51.52 -44.72
N ALA A 414 30.12 -52.52 -44.32
CA ALA A 414 29.78 -53.93 -44.49
C ALA A 414 28.54 -54.33 -43.68
N ASP A 415 28.41 -53.81 -42.47
CA ASP A 415 27.24 -54.02 -41.60
C ASP A 415 25.98 -53.41 -42.22
N PHE A 416 26.08 -52.20 -42.78
CA PHE A 416 24.97 -51.58 -43.51
C PHE A 416 24.54 -52.45 -44.70
N ALA A 417 25.49 -52.88 -45.53
CA ALA A 417 25.22 -53.74 -46.68
C ALA A 417 24.58 -55.09 -46.28
N ALA A 418 25.10 -55.72 -45.21
CA ALA A 418 24.58 -56.97 -44.68
C ALA A 418 23.15 -56.80 -44.15
N ARG A 419 22.87 -55.70 -43.43
CA ARG A 419 21.52 -55.40 -42.91
C ARG A 419 20.53 -55.16 -44.03
N VAL A 420 20.93 -54.43 -45.08
CA VAL A 420 20.09 -54.21 -46.28
C VAL A 420 19.81 -55.54 -46.97
N GLY A 421 20.84 -56.35 -47.25
CA GLY A 421 20.70 -57.63 -47.95
C GLY A 421 19.93 -58.70 -47.15
N ALA A 422 19.99 -58.65 -45.82
CA ALA A 422 19.25 -59.55 -44.93
C ALA A 422 17.81 -59.10 -44.64
N TRP A 423 17.45 -57.85 -44.95
CA TRP A 423 16.11 -57.35 -44.66
C TRP A 423 15.06 -58.06 -45.50
N ARG A 424 13.94 -58.42 -44.87
CA ARG A 424 12.76 -59.02 -45.50
C ARG A 424 11.51 -58.31 -44.98
N GLY A 425 10.65 -57.88 -45.88
CA GLY A 425 9.40 -57.20 -45.58
C GLY A 425 8.18 -58.12 -45.63
N SER A 426 7.06 -57.56 -45.21
CA SER A 426 5.73 -58.18 -45.28
C SER A 426 5.04 -57.93 -46.62
N LEU A 427 5.30 -56.77 -47.25
CA LEU A 427 4.77 -56.39 -48.55
C LEU A 427 5.83 -56.54 -49.66
N VAL A 428 7.10 -56.23 -49.34
CA VAL A 428 8.21 -56.33 -50.30
C VAL A 428 9.22 -57.40 -49.86
N PRO A 429 9.57 -58.37 -50.73
CA PRO A 429 10.37 -59.52 -50.34
C PRO A 429 11.82 -59.20 -50.00
N SER A 430 12.38 -58.09 -50.47
CA SER A 430 13.76 -57.68 -50.23
C SER A 430 13.96 -56.18 -50.38
N LEU A 431 14.92 -55.62 -49.64
CA LEU A 431 15.35 -54.23 -49.78
C LEU A 431 16.60 -54.16 -50.67
N SER A 432 16.61 -53.24 -51.62
CA SER A 432 17.77 -52.92 -52.45
C SER A 432 18.08 -51.44 -52.33
N VAL A 433 19.32 -51.11 -51.96
CA VAL A 433 19.77 -49.73 -51.76
C VAL A 433 21.09 -49.56 -52.49
N SER A 434 21.16 -48.55 -53.35
CA SER A 434 22.42 -48.07 -53.93
C SER A 434 23.03 -47.06 -52.98
N TYR A 435 24.32 -47.18 -52.69
CA TYR A 435 24.97 -46.27 -51.76
C TYR A 435 26.41 -45.96 -52.18
N GLY A 436 26.91 -44.85 -51.67
CA GLY A 436 28.27 -44.37 -51.91
C GLY A 436 28.76 -43.57 -50.73
N SER A 437 30.04 -43.69 -50.43
CA SER A 437 30.63 -42.99 -49.29
C SER A 437 31.95 -42.34 -49.63
N ALA A 438 32.26 -41.24 -48.96
CA ALA A 438 33.55 -40.55 -49.02
C ALA A 438 33.93 -40.05 -47.63
N SER A 439 35.20 -40.23 -47.25
CA SER A 439 35.69 -39.80 -45.94
C SER A 439 36.82 -38.80 -46.06
N ARG A 440 36.94 -37.91 -45.06
CA ARG A 440 38.04 -36.95 -44.95
C ARG A 440 39.40 -37.63 -44.90
N HIS A 441 39.49 -38.84 -44.36
CA HIS A 441 40.72 -39.61 -44.37
C HIS A 441 41.12 -40.12 -45.77
N GLU A 442 40.14 -40.50 -46.58
CA GLU A 442 40.38 -40.94 -47.96
C GLU A 442 40.77 -39.77 -48.87
N PHE A 443 40.23 -38.58 -48.59
CA PHE A 443 40.56 -37.34 -49.28
C PHE A 443 40.91 -36.22 -48.28
N PRO A 444 42.15 -36.22 -47.74
CA PRO A 444 42.58 -35.27 -46.69
C PRO A 444 42.44 -33.80 -47.07
N ASP A 445 42.73 -33.50 -48.35
CA ASP A 445 42.76 -32.13 -48.88
C ASP A 445 41.44 -31.70 -49.54
N ALA A 446 40.45 -32.60 -49.65
CA ALA A 446 39.20 -32.30 -50.34
C ALA A 446 38.30 -31.39 -49.50
N ALA A 447 37.71 -30.37 -50.12
CA ALA A 447 36.70 -29.53 -49.45
C ALA A 447 35.46 -30.36 -49.05
N ILE A 448 34.67 -29.87 -48.08
CA ILE A 448 33.44 -30.58 -47.65
C ILE A 448 32.49 -30.84 -48.84
N GLY A 449 32.30 -29.84 -49.71
CA GLY A 449 31.49 -30.00 -50.92
C GLY A 449 32.04 -31.04 -51.90
N GLU A 450 33.37 -31.21 -51.98
CA GLU A 450 33.98 -32.25 -52.82
C GLU A 450 33.76 -33.66 -52.24
N LEU A 451 33.86 -33.82 -50.91
CA LEU A 451 33.54 -35.08 -50.24
C LEU A 451 32.08 -35.50 -50.48
N GLN A 452 31.14 -34.55 -50.37
CA GLN A 452 29.73 -34.78 -50.68
C GLN A 452 29.56 -35.27 -52.13
N HIS A 453 30.17 -34.57 -53.09
CA HIS A 453 30.08 -34.91 -54.49
C HIS A 453 30.68 -36.29 -54.82
N ILE A 454 31.78 -36.68 -54.18
CA ILE A 454 32.39 -38.01 -54.35
C ILE A 454 31.45 -39.11 -53.84
N ALA A 455 30.87 -38.93 -52.64
CA ALA A 455 29.94 -39.90 -52.06
C ALA A 455 28.68 -40.07 -52.93
N GLU A 456 28.12 -38.96 -53.40
CA GLU A 456 26.98 -38.93 -54.31
C GLU A 456 27.32 -39.63 -55.64
N THR A 457 28.47 -39.31 -56.24
CA THR A 457 28.91 -39.91 -57.51
C THR A 457 29.05 -41.43 -57.40
N ARG A 458 29.62 -41.93 -56.28
CA ARG A 458 29.74 -43.37 -56.01
C ARG A 458 28.38 -44.05 -55.89
N MET A 459 27.42 -43.40 -55.23
CA MET A 459 26.05 -43.90 -55.13
C MET A 459 25.41 -44.01 -56.52
N TYR A 460 25.56 -42.98 -57.37
CA TYR A 460 25.04 -43.00 -58.73
C TYR A 460 25.69 -44.07 -59.63
N GLN A 461 26.98 -44.36 -59.43
CA GLN A 461 27.68 -45.44 -60.13
C GLN A 461 27.10 -46.80 -59.75
N MET A 462 26.91 -47.05 -58.45
CA MET A 462 26.26 -48.28 -57.97
C MET A 462 24.82 -48.41 -58.47
N LYS A 463 24.05 -47.32 -58.44
CA LYS A 463 22.67 -47.28 -58.97
C LYS A 463 22.64 -47.62 -60.46
N ARG A 464 23.61 -47.15 -61.24
CA ARG A 464 23.71 -47.46 -62.66
C ARG A 464 24.00 -48.94 -62.90
N GLN A 465 24.97 -49.51 -62.19
CA GLN A 465 25.31 -50.93 -62.29
C GLN A 465 24.11 -51.82 -61.95
N TYR A 466 23.37 -51.48 -60.88
CA TYR A 466 22.15 -52.19 -60.50
C TYR A 466 21.11 -52.26 -61.65
N TYR A 467 20.84 -51.15 -62.35
CA TYR A 467 19.87 -51.14 -63.45
C TYR A 467 20.41 -51.82 -64.73
N GLU A 468 21.72 -51.77 -64.97
CA GLU A 468 22.36 -52.49 -66.08
C GLU A 468 22.30 -54.02 -65.87
N GLU A 469 22.51 -54.49 -64.64
CA GLU A 469 22.50 -55.92 -64.29
C GLU A 469 21.08 -56.50 -64.16
N SER A 470 20.11 -55.71 -63.70
CA SER A 470 18.72 -56.16 -63.53
C SER A 470 17.89 -56.14 -64.82
N GLY A 471 18.32 -55.41 -65.85
CA GLY A 471 17.60 -55.28 -67.12
C GLY A 471 16.35 -54.36 -67.06
N GLU A 472 16.16 -53.63 -65.97
CA GLU A 472 15.06 -52.68 -65.78
C GLU A 472 15.38 -51.27 -66.34
N ASP A 473 14.42 -50.63 -67.03
CA ASP A 473 14.61 -49.30 -67.63
C ASP A 473 14.54 -48.18 -66.57
N ARG A 474 15.69 -47.55 -66.30
CA ARG A 474 15.85 -46.41 -65.39
C ARG A 474 14.90 -45.23 -65.68
N ARG A 475 14.37 -45.06 -66.89
CA ARG A 475 13.45 -43.94 -67.21
C ARG A 475 11.99 -44.24 -66.88
N LYS A 476 11.65 -45.51 -66.63
CA LYS A 476 10.31 -45.94 -66.24
C LYS A 476 10.15 -46.04 -64.71
N ASN A 477 11.25 -46.26 -63.98
CA ASN A 477 11.32 -46.48 -62.53
C ASN A 477 11.92 -45.30 -61.77
#